data_AF-A0A0F2RWQ6-F1
#
_entry.id   AF-A0A0F2RWQ6-F1
#
_cell.length_a   1.000
_cell.length_b   1.000
_cell.length_c   1.000
_cell.angle_alpha   90.00
_cell.angle_beta   90.00
_cell.angle_gamma   90.00
#
_symmetry.space_group_name_H-M   'P 1'
#
loop_
_entity.id
_entity.type
_entity.pdbx_description
1 polymer ?
#
loop_
_entity_poly.entity_id
_entity_poly.type
_entity_poly.pdbx_seq_one_letter_code
_entity_poly.pdbx_strand_id
1 'polypeptide(L)'
;MKINLTITDMQRLAEEAYSGSSDVLTVSRKTNEDVRDLNWWTADRGKKQDRGWRGTRDWAGLRTYLEAGRRAVDDVPENYFPRDFDTSDGRWCRPDKDIIKQGIRVRYLEPWTAGGQLMGFRVTAEALCLLDRIFPVPLDEK
;
A
#
# COMPACT_ATOMS: atom_id res chain seq x y z
N MET A 1 -8.42 -7.99 1.66
CA MET A 1 -8.05 -9.32 1.12
C MET A 1 -7.27 -10.08 2.19
N LYS A 2 -7.44 -11.41 2.31
CA LYS A 2 -6.73 -12.19 3.33
C LYS A 2 -5.25 -12.37 2.99
N ILE A 3 -4.37 -12.20 3.98
CA ILE A 3 -2.92 -12.37 3.84
C ILE A 3 -2.35 -13.31 4.92
N ASN A 4 -1.24 -13.99 4.59
CA ASN A 4 -0.51 -14.89 5.48
C ASN A 4 0.51 -14.13 6.36
N LEU A 5 0.10 -13.00 6.92
CA LEU A 5 0.87 -12.19 7.86
C LEU A 5 0.00 -11.80 9.04
N THR A 6 0.57 -11.74 10.24
CA THR A 6 -0.11 -11.14 11.40
C THR A 6 -0.06 -9.61 11.32
N ILE A 7 -0.83 -8.90 12.14
CA ILE A 7 -0.68 -7.44 12.22
C ILE A 7 0.74 -7.02 12.66
N THR A 8 1.37 -7.81 13.55
CA THR A 8 2.71 -7.51 14.04
C THR A 8 3.74 -7.65 12.92
N ASP A 9 3.58 -8.65 12.04
CA ASP A 9 4.44 -8.79 10.87
C ASP A 9 4.23 -7.64 9.89
N MET A 10 2.99 -7.18 9.69
CA MET A 10 2.69 -6.00 8.87
C MET A 10 3.34 -4.73 9.42
N GLN A 11 3.31 -4.54 10.74
CA GLN A 11 3.97 -3.41 11.40
C GLN A 11 5.49 -3.52 11.27
N ARG A 12 6.06 -4.71 11.47
CA ARG A 12 7.50 -4.95 11.28
C ARG A 12 7.94 -4.65 9.84
N LEU A 13 7.21 -5.11 8.83
CA LEU A 13 7.49 -4.80 7.42
C LEU A 13 7.45 -3.29 7.14
N ALA A 14 6.55 -2.56 7.78
CA ALA A 14 6.47 -1.11 7.66
C ALA A 14 7.67 -0.42 8.34
N GLU A 15 8.04 -0.85 9.54
CA GLU A 15 9.15 -0.31 10.33
C GLU A 15 10.52 -0.59 9.69
N GLU A 16 10.72 -1.80 9.15
CA GLU A 16 11.92 -2.20 8.41
C GLU A 16 12.09 -1.38 7.12
N ALA A 17 10.98 -1.05 6.45
CA ALA A 17 11.00 -0.20 5.26
C ALA A 17 11.17 1.30 5.58
N TYR A 18 10.68 1.75 6.74
CA TYR A 18 10.72 3.15 7.15
C TYR A 18 10.74 3.32 8.67
N SER A 19 11.89 3.74 9.20
CA SER A 19 12.10 4.03 10.63
C SER A 19 11.70 5.46 11.05
N GLY A 20 10.96 6.19 10.22
CA GLY A 20 10.53 7.54 10.53
C GLY A 20 9.30 7.59 11.45
N SER A 21 8.96 8.78 11.93
CA SER A 21 7.90 8.98 12.93
C SER A 21 6.46 8.94 12.39
N SER A 22 6.28 8.80 11.08
CA SER A 22 4.97 8.80 10.44
C SER A 22 4.65 7.43 9.86
N ASP A 23 3.57 6.83 10.33
CA ASP A 23 3.11 5.52 9.87
C ASP A 23 2.91 5.49 8.35
N VAL A 24 3.28 4.38 7.72
CA VAL A 24 2.98 4.08 6.31
C VAL A 24 1.83 3.08 6.17
N LEU A 25 1.33 2.54 7.28
CA LEU A 25 0.24 1.58 7.33
C LEU A 25 -0.82 2.09 8.31
N THR A 26 -2.10 1.99 7.96
CA THR A 26 -3.17 2.29 8.92
C THR A 26 -3.74 1.00 9.48
N VAL A 27 -3.57 0.77 10.78
CA VAL A 27 -4.26 -0.31 11.51
C VAL A 27 -5.65 0.18 11.89
N SER A 28 -6.70 -0.56 11.51
CA SER A 28 -8.08 -0.20 11.85
C SER A 28 -8.74 -1.30 12.68
N ARG A 29 -9.56 -0.88 13.66
CA ARG A 29 -10.39 -1.77 14.49
C ARG A 29 -11.87 -1.79 14.08
N LYS A 30 -12.30 -0.93 13.13
CA LYS A 30 -13.70 -0.83 12.66
C LYS A 30 -13.79 -0.33 11.20
N THR A 31 -14.71 -0.92 10.44
CA THR A 31 -14.95 -0.68 9.00
C THR A 31 -15.87 0.51 8.75
N ASN A 32 -15.52 1.71 9.23
CA ASN A 32 -16.26 2.95 8.87
C ASN A 32 -15.66 3.65 7.62
N GLU A 33 -14.66 3.05 7.01
CA GLU A 33 -13.98 3.58 5.84
C GLU A 33 -14.47 2.86 4.59
N ASP A 34 -14.86 3.61 3.57
CA ASP A 34 -15.30 3.04 2.30
C ASP A 34 -14.10 2.72 1.41
N VAL A 35 -13.29 1.76 1.86
CA VAL A 35 -12.08 1.33 1.15
C VAL A 35 -12.38 0.70 -0.22
N ARG A 36 -13.64 0.37 -0.50
CA ARG A 36 -14.10 -0.17 -1.80
C ARG A 36 -14.43 0.94 -2.80
N ASP A 37 -14.65 2.16 -2.34
CA ASP A 37 -14.91 3.33 -3.17
C ASP A 37 -13.60 4.04 -3.55
N LEU A 38 -13.29 4.09 -4.85
CA LEU A 38 -12.14 4.83 -5.37
C LEU A 38 -12.21 6.34 -5.06
N ASN A 39 -13.41 6.91 -5.01
CA ASN A 39 -13.59 8.31 -4.64
C ASN A 39 -13.17 8.55 -3.19
N TRP A 40 -13.38 7.58 -2.29
CA TRP A 40 -12.90 7.70 -0.93
C TRP A 40 -11.38 7.87 -0.91
N TRP A 41 -10.62 7.05 -1.64
CA TRP A 41 -9.15 7.12 -1.71
C TRP A 41 -8.63 8.43 -2.29
N THR A 42 -9.31 8.98 -3.30
CA THR A 42 -8.86 10.16 -4.05
C THR A 42 -9.40 11.48 -3.50
N ALA A 43 -10.45 11.45 -2.68
CA ALA A 43 -11.08 12.65 -2.14
C ALA A 43 -10.15 13.50 -1.27
N ASP A 44 -10.12 14.80 -1.58
CA ASP A 44 -9.58 15.82 -0.69
C ASP A 44 -10.63 16.20 0.35
N ARG A 45 -10.44 15.74 1.58
CA ARG A 45 -11.24 16.19 2.72
C ARG A 45 -10.56 17.40 3.37
N GLY A 46 -11.17 18.58 3.23
CA GLY A 46 -10.74 19.84 3.86
C GLY A 46 -9.73 20.66 3.04
N LYS A 47 -9.19 21.75 3.62
CA LYS A 47 -8.22 22.67 2.98
C LYS A 47 -6.79 22.12 2.85
N LYS A 48 -6.58 20.80 3.01
CA LYS A 48 -5.23 20.22 2.92
C LYS A 48 -4.77 20.27 1.47
N GLN A 49 -3.81 21.14 1.19
CA GLN A 49 -3.17 21.26 -0.12
C GLN A 49 -2.45 19.96 -0.50
N ASP A 50 -2.16 19.84 -1.80
CA ASP A 50 -1.38 18.75 -2.33
C ASP A 50 -0.01 18.67 -1.65
N ARG A 51 0.25 17.58 -0.91
CA ARG A 51 1.52 17.40 -0.19
C ARG A 51 2.64 16.87 -1.10
N GLY A 52 2.29 16.44 -2.32
CA GLY A 52 3.18 15.74 -3.23
C GLY A 52 3.68 14.40 -2.69
N TRP A 53 4.48 13.72 -3.51
CA TRP A 53 5.18 12.49 -3.16
C TRP A 53 6.38 12.79 -2.24
N ARG A 54 6.37 12.27 -1.00
CA ARG A 54 7.35 12.57 0.06
C ARG A 54 8.62 11.71 0.01
N GLY A 55 9.01 11.26 -1.18
CA GLY A 55 10.22 10.46 -1.37
C GLY A 55 10.21 9.18 -0.53
N THR A 56 11.22 9.01 0.34
CA THR A 56 11.49 7.75 1.05
C THR A 56 10.29 7.17 1.79
N ARG A 57 9.50 7.98 2.49
CA ARG A 57 8.32 7.48 3.23
C ARG A 57 7.30 6.83 2.31
N ASP A 58 6.97 7.49 1.20
CA ASP A 58 5.93 7.03 0.31
C ASP A 58 6.41 5.81 -0.50
N TRP A 59 7.68 5.79 -0.90
CA TRP A 59 8.31 4.62 -1.51
C TRP A 59 8.37 3.42 -0.56
N ALA A 60 8.71 3.64 0.71
CA ALA A 60 8.70 2.58 1.72
C ALA A 60 7.29 2.01 1.89
N GLY A 61 6.27 2.87 1.93
CA GLY A 61 4.87 2.44 1.93
C GLY A 61 4.55 1.51 0.74
N LEU A 62 4.92 1.90 -0.49
CA LEU A 62 4.73 1.03 -1.67
C LEU A 62 5.44 -0.32 -1.53
N ARG A 63 6.68 -0.32 -1.06
CA ARG A 63 7.44 -1.56 -0.81
C ARG A 63 6.69 -2.47 0.15
N THR A 64 6.24 -1.93 1.29
CA THR A 64 5.47 -2.67 2.30
C THR A 64 4.19 -3.24 1.71
N TYR A 65 3.45 -2.47 0.89
CA TYR A 65 2.18 -2.96 0.34
C TYR A 65 2.37 -4.06 -0.70
N LEU A 66 3.38 -3.95 -1.57
CA LEU A 66 3.74 -4.99 -2.54
C LEU A 66 4.17 -6.27 -1.82
N GLU A 67 5.03 -6.16 -0.81
CA GLU A 67 5.47 -7.33 -0.04
C GLU A 67 4.29 -7.98 0.69
N ALA A 68 3.36 -7.21 1.26
CA ALA A 68 2.14 -7.73 1.83
C ALA A 68 1.23 -8.40 0.78
N GLY A 69 1.13 -7.82 -0.41
CA GLY A 69 0.37 -8.37 -1.55
C GLY A 69 0.88 -9.72 -2.00
N ARG A 70 2.21 -9.92 -2.03
CA ARG A 70 2.85 -11.22 -2.32
C ARG A 70 2.54 -12.31 -1.29
N ARG A 71 2.07 -11.94 -0.10
CA ARG A 71 1.62 -12.87 0.95
C ARG A 71 0.11 -13.06 0.97
N ALA A 72 -0.62 -12.56 -0.04
CA ALA A 72 -2.04 -12.82 -0.17
C ALA A 72 -2.35 -14.32 -0.28
N VAL A 73 -3.48 -14.72 0.28
CA VAL A 73 -4.00 -16.10 0.15
C VAL A 73 -4.50 -16.34 -1.28
N ASP A 74 -5.13 -15.32 -1.86
CA ASP A 74 -5.56 -15.32 -3.25
C ASP A 74 -4.41 -14.86 -4.15
N ASP A 75 -4.40 -15.31 -5.41
CA ASP A 75 -3.38 -14.91 -6.37
C ASP A 75 -3.48 -13.41 -6.69
N VAL A 76 -2.40 -12.68 -6.43
CA VAL A 76 -2.27 -11.24 -6.70
C VAL A 76 -1.07 -11.08 -7.63
N PRO A 77 -1.22 -10.42 -8.80
CA PRO A 77 -0.09 -10.24 -9.70
C PRO A 77 1.04 -9.46 -9.02
N GLU A 78 2.28 -9.73 -9.40
CA GLU A 78 3.47 -9.30 -8.65
C GLU A 78 3.55 -7.78 -8.39
N ASN A 79 3.08 -6.96 -9.33
CA ASN A 79 3.08 -5.51 -9.21
C ASN A 79 1.75 -4.94 -8.70
N TYR A 80 0.92 -5.75 -8.03
CA TYR A 80 -0.36 -5.35 -7.48
C TYR A 80 -0.36 -5.58 -5.97
N PHE A 81 -1.17 -4.79 -5.27
CA PHE A 81 -1.47 -5.04 -3.87
C PHE A 81 -2.94 -4.72 -3.55
N PRO A 82 -3.55 -5.43 -2.59
CA PRO A 82 -4.92 -5.20 -2.16
C PRO A 82 -5.17 -3.82 -1.53
N ARG A 83 -6.41 -3.33 -1.63
CA ARG A 83 -6.84 -2.08 -0.97
C ARG A 83 -6.85 -2.17 0.57
N ASP A 84 -6.99 -3.38 1.09
CA ASP A 84 -7.10 -3.71 2.50
C ASP A 84 -6.53 -5.11 2.75
N PHE A 85 -6.05 -5.32 3.96
CA PHE A 85 -5.39 -6.55 4.39
C PHE A 85 -6.11 -7.10 5.62
N ASP A 86 -6.69 -8.29 5.48
CA ASP A 86 -7.25 -9.10 6.56
C ASP A 86 -6.15 -10.07 7.01
N THR A 87 -5.57 -9.79 8.17
CA THR A 87 -4.37 -10.48 8.66
C THR A 87 -4.74 -11.85 9.24
N SER A 88 -3.75 -12.74 9.33
CA SER A 88 -3.96 -14.12 9.79
C SER A 88 -4.45 -14.21 11.24
N ASP A 89 -4.19 -13.19 12.06
CA ASP A 89 -4.68 -13.05 13.44
C ASP A 89 -6.05 -12.34 13.54
N GLY A 90 -6.78 -12.23 12.42
CA GLY A 90 -8.15 -11.68 12.36
C GLY A 90 -8.22 -10.17 12.56
N ARG A 91 -7.11 -9.45 12.35
CA ARG A 91 -7.05 -8.00 12.41
C ARG A 91 -7.02 -7.40 11.01
N TRP A 92 -7.25 -6.09 10.95
CA TRP A 92 -7.42 -5.39 9.69
C TRP A 92 -6.45 -4.22 9.61
N CYS A 93 -5.81 -4.08 8.46
CA CYS A 93 -5.03 -2.89 8.13
C CYS A 93 -5.18 -2.55 6.66
N ARG A 94 -4.70 -1.37 6.29
CA ARG A 94 -4.73 -0.90 4.90
C ARG A 94 -3.56 0.02 4.61
N PRO A 95 -3.24 0.24 3.33
CA PRO A 95 -2.35 1.31 2.93
C PRO A 95 -2.76 2.67 3.52
N ASP A 96 -1.76 3.53 3.73
CA ASP A 96 -1.99 4.91 4.12
C ASP A 96 -2.72 5.64 2.98
N LYS A 97 -3.85 6.26 3.32
CA LYS A 97 -4.72 6.91 2.35
C LYS A 97 -4.01 8.02 1.58
N ASP A 98 -3.20 8.82 2.28
CA ASP A 98 -2.49 9.92 1.65
C ASP A 98 -1.37 9.40 0.72
N ILE A 99 -0.70 8.28 1.03
CA ILE A 99 0.24 7.63 0.10
C ILE A 99 -0.48 7.19 -1.18
N ILE A 100 -1.62 6.49 -1.06
CA ILE A 100 -2.38 6.02 -2.22
C ILE A 100 -2.85 7.20 -3.08
N LYS A 101 -3.44 8.23 -2.47
CA LYS A 101 -3.91 9.42 -3.16
C LYS A 101 -2.79 10.09 -3.96
N GLN A 102 -1.62 10.27 -3.33
CA GLN A 102 -0.47 10.89 -3.97
C GLN A 102 0.09 10.01 -5.09
N GLY A 103 0.20 8.69 -4.87
CA GLY A 103 0.65 7.74 -5.87
C GLY A 103 -0.22 7.73 -7.12
N ILE A 104 -1.55 7.85 -6.97
CA ILE A 104 -2.47 8.00 -8.11
C ILE A 104 -2.24 9.33 -8.84
N ARG A 105 -2.11 10.44 -8.11
CA ARG A 105 -1.87 11.78 -8.70
C ARG A 105 -0.61 11.83 -9.56
N VAL A 106 0.47 11.24 -9.06
CA VAL A 106 1.76 11.22 -9.77
C VAL A 106 1.90 10.01 -10.69
N ARG A 107 0.83 9.22 -10.90
CA ARG A 107 0.79 8.05 -11.80
C ARG A 107 1.78 6.93 -11.45
N TYR A 108 2.15 6.81 -10.18
CA TYR A 108 2.87 5.64 -9.66
C TYR A 108 1.93 4.48 -9.31
N LEU A 109 0.65 4.79 -9.10
CA LEU A 109 -0.40 3.81 -8.85
C LEU A 109 -1.54 3.95 -9.84
N GLU A 110 -2.07 2.81 -10.26
CA GLU A 110 -3.31 2.70 -11.02
C GLU A 110 -4.34 1.91 -10.20
N PRO A 111 -5.61 2.35 -10.12
CA PRO A 111 -6.67 1.57 -9.50
C PRO A 111 -6.85 0.23 -10.20
N TRP A 112 -6.85 -0.87 -9.43
CA TRP A 112 -7.20 -2.18 -9.93
C TRP A 112 -8.64 -2.49 -9.55
N THR A 113 -9.52 -2.63 -10.55
CA THR A 113 -10.95 -2.90 -10.34
C THR A 113 -11.37 -4.23 -10.95
N ALA A 114 -12.29 -4.94 -10.29
CA ALA A 114 -12.96 -6.12 -10.82
C ALA A 114 -14.46 -6.02 -10.54
N GLY A 115 -15.31 -6.27 -11.54
CA GLY A 115 -16.76 -6.20 -11.38
C GLY A 115 -17.28 -4.84 -10.90
N GLY A 116 -16.60 -3.74 -11.26
CA GLY A 116 -16.93 -2.38 -10.80
C GLY A 116 -16.51 -2.05 -9.37
N GLN A 117 -15.84 -2.96 -8.67
CA GLN A 117 -15.31 -2.73 -7.32
C GLN A 117 -13.80 -2.52 -7.35
N LEU A 118 -13.30 -1.56 -6.58
CA LEU A 118 -11.86 -1.39 -6.37
C LEU A 118 -11.34 -2.59 -5.60
N MET A 119 -10.44 -3.38 -6.18
CA MET A 119 -9.78 -4.53 -5.54
C MET A 119 -8.49 -4.13 -4.83
N GLY A 120 -7.76 -3.20 -5.41
CA GLY A 120 -6.48 -2.75 -4.92
C GLY A 120 -5.84 -1.77 -5.89
N PHE A 121 -4.52 -1.79 -5.94
CA PHE A 121 -3.75 -0.88 -6.75
C PHE A 121 -2.62 -1.63 -7.45
N ARG A 122 -2.39 -1.25 -8.70
CA ARG A 122 -1.24 -1.66 -9.49
C ARG A 122 -0.15 -0.61 -9.34
N VAL A 123 1.07 -1.05 -9.08
CA VAL A 123 2.29 -0.24 -9.20
C VAL A 123 2.71 -0.19 -10.66
N THR A 124 2.89 1.02 -11.20
CA THR A 124 3.27 1.23 -12.59
C THR A 124 4.72 0.82 -12.83
N ALA A 125 5.09 0.54 -14.09
CA ALA A 125 6.46 0.14 -14.43
C ALA A 125 7.51 1.21 -14.06
N GLU A 126 7.15 2.49 -14.22
CA GLU A 126 7.98 3.62 -13.78
C GLU A 126 8.21 3.59 -12.26
N ALA A 127 7.14 3.39 -11.49
CA ALA A 127 7.22 3.32 -10.04
C ALA A 127 8.03 2.11 -9.56
N LEU A 128 7.91 0.94 -10.20
CA LEU A 128 8.75 -0.22 -9.90
C LEU A 128 10.23 0.07 -10.12
N CYS A 129 10.58 0.67 -11.28
CA CYS A 129 11.97 1.01 -11.58
C CYS A 129 12.57 1.99 -10.55
N LEU A 130 11.77 2.96 -10.09
CA LEU A 130 12.18 3.88 -9.04
C LEU A 130 12.28 3.20 -7.67
N LEU A 131 11.35 2.30 -7.36
CA LEU A 131 11.36 1.53 -6.13
C LEU A 131 12.62 0.67 -6.00
N ASP A 132 12.99 -0.05 -7.06
CA ASP A 132 14.19 -0.90 -7.11
C ASP A 132 15.49 -0.07 -6.95
N ARG A 133 15.51 1.16 -7.46
CA ARG A 133 16.65 2.08 -7.28
C ARG A 133 16.79 2.58 -5.85
N ILE A 134 15.67 2.78 -5.15
CA ILE A 134 15.64 3.32 -3.78
C ILE A 134 15.86 2.20 -2.76
N PHE A 135 15.34 1.00 -3.05
CA PHE A 135 15.42 -0.18 -2.22
C PHE A 135 15.97 -1.36 -3.03
N PRO A 136 17.26 -1.34 -3.38
CA PRO A 136 17.87 -2.44 -4.11
C PRO A 136 17.77 -3.72 -3.28
N VAL A 137 17.33 -4.81 -3.90
CA VAL A 137 17.45 -6.14 -3.31
C VAL A 137 18.95 -6.48 -3.26
N PRO A 138 19.50 -6.93 -2.10
CA PRO A 138 20.89 -7.37 -2.04
C PRO A 138 21.15 -8.45 -3.09
N LEU A 139 22.31 -8.38 -3.76
CA LEU A 139 22.65 -9.26 -4.90
C LEU A 139 22.84 -10.75 -4.52
N ASP A 140 22.78 -11.10 -3.24
CA ASP A 140 23.31 -12.37 -2.71
C ASP A 140 22.25 -13.43 -2.31
N GLU A 141 21.01 -13.35 -2.80
CA GLU A 141 20.02 -14.43 -2.62
C GLU A 141 19.33 -14.79 -3.95
N LYS A 142 20.06 -15.46 -4.84
CA LYS A 142 19.51 -16.26 -5.96
C LYS A 142 19.87 -17.72 -5.80
#